data_AF-A0A820NBE3-F1
#
_entry.id   AF-A0A820NBE3-F1
#
_cell.length_a   1.000
_cell.length_b   1.000
_cell.length_c   1.000
_cell.angle_alpha   90.00
_cell.angle_beta   90.00
_cell.angle_gamma   90.00
#
_symmetry.space_group_name_H-M   'P 1'
#
loop_
_entity.id
_entity.type
_entity.pdbx_description
1 polymer ?
#
loop_
_entity_poly.entity_id
_entity_poly.type
_entity_poly.pdbx_seq_one_letter_code
_entity_poly.pdbx_strand_id
1 'polypeptide(L)' 'FSVINAHYIMHYADNNTDLFQFKLTVPKDKLLSSSSLKMSFAICYCVNGGKFWDNNYSQNYNLEIIER' A
#
# COMPACT_ATOMS: atom_id res chain seq x y z
N PHE A 1 6.08 -9.25 -6.44
CA PHE A 1 5.16 -8.44 -5.62
C PHE A 1 3.77 -9.01 -5.75
N SER A 2 2.90 -8.81 -4.76
CA SER A 2 1.49 -9.18 -4.86
C SER A 2 0.67 -7.93 -5.13
N VAL A 3 -0.33 -8.03 -6.02
CA VAL A 3 -1.28 -6.95 -6.25
C VAL A 3 -2.37 -7.01 -5.19
N ILE A 4 -2.64 -5.88 -4.56
CA ILE A 4 -3.73 -5.73 -3.60
C ILE A 4 -4.65 -4.66 -4.17
N ASN A 5 -5.87 -5.05 -4.51
CA ASN A 5 -6.86 -4.11 -4.99
C ASN A 5 -7.35 -3.26 -3.81
N ALA A 6 -7.33 -1.94 -4.00
CA ALA A 6 -7.98 -1.02 -3.09
C ALA A 6 -9.50 -0.97 -3.38
N HIS A 7 -10.26 -0.70 -2.34
CA HIS A 7 -11.70 -0.49 -2.41
C HIS A 7 -12.00 1.01 -2.36
N TYR A 8 -12.89 1.46 -3.25
CA TYR A 8 -13.43 2.82 -3.19
C TYR A 8 -14.23 3.01 -1.90
N ILE A 9 -14.03 4.16 -1.26
CA ILE A 9 -14.74 4.55 -0.05
C ILE A 9 -15.72 5.69 -0.38
N MET A 10 -15.22 6.83 -0.85
CA MET A 10 -16.05 8.00 -1.14
C MET A 10 -15.29 9.06 -1.94
N HIS A 11 -16.03 10.05 -2.43
CA HIS A 11 -15.55 11.23 -3.15
C HIS A 11 -15.50 12.45 -2.23
N TYR A 12 -14.42 13.22 -2.31
CA TYR A 12 -14.26 14.53 -1.68
C TYR A 12 -14.39 15.64 -2.73
N ALA A 13 -15.51 16.37 -2.69
CA ALA A 13 -15.82 17.42 -3.65
C ALA A 13 -14.84 18.60 -3.57
N ASP A 14 -14.43 18.99 -2.36
CA ASP A 14 -13.64 20.20 -2.11
C ASP A 14 -12.29 20.21 -2.84
N ASN A 15 -11.69 19.05 -3.06
CA ASN A 15 -10.42 18.89 -3.76
C ASN A 15 -10.51 17.99 -5.00
N ASN A 16 -11.73 17.60 -5.40
CA ASN A 16 -12.00 16.69 -6.51
C ASN A 16 -11.14 15.41 -6.44
N THR A 17 -11.11 14.76 -5.27
CA THR A 17 -10.37 13.51 -5.07
C THR A 17 -11.26 12.39 -4.59
N ASP A 18 -10.86 11.15 -4.88
CA ASP A 18 -11.52 9.95 -4.36
C ASP A 18 -10.65 9.29 -3.29
N LEU A 19 -11.31 8.74 -2.27
CA LEU A 19 -10.67 7.95 -1.23
C LEU A 19 -10.78 6.46 -1.56
N PHE A 20 -9.63 5.79 -1.58
CA PHE A 20 -9.53 4.34 -1.69
C PHE A 20 -8.82 3.77 -0.45
N GLN A 21 -9.19 2.55 -0.06
CA GLN A 21 -8.60 1.84 1.08
C GLN A 21 -8.16 0.43 0.68
N PHE A 22 -7.00 0.00 1.16
CA PHE A 22 -6.54 -1.38 1.04
C PHE A 22 -6.09 -1.91 2.41
N LYS A 23 -5.93 -3.24 2.51
CA LYS A 23 -5.44 -3.90 3.73
C LYS A 23 -4.22 -4.74 3.39
N LEU A 24 -3.17 -4.61 4.21
CA LEU A 24 -1.98 -5.45 4.16
C LEU A 24 -2.09 -6.51 5.26
N THR A 25 -2.07 -7.79 4.89
CA THR A 25 -2.01 -8.89 5.84
C THR A 25 -0.56 -9.27 6.11
N VAL A 26 -0.16 -9.17 7.37
CA VAL A 26 1.17 -9.56 7.83
C VAL A 26 1.17 -11.06 8.13
N PRO A 27 1.98 -11.89 7.45
CA PRO A 27 2.10 -13.29 7.78
C PRO A 27 2.84 -13.44 9.11
N LYS A 28 2.11 -13.80 10.18
CA LYS A 28 2.63 -13.92 11.55
C LYS A 28 3.81 -14.88 11.66
N ASP A 29 3.80 -15.97 10.89
CA ASP A 29 4.86 -16.98 10.90
C ASP A 29 6.25 -16.39 10.58
N LYS A 30 6.30 -15.37 9.72
CA LYS A 30 7.55 -14.67 9.40
C LYS A 30 8.02 -13.75 10.52
N LEU A 31 7.08 -13.15 11.25
CA LEU A 31 7.39 -12.31 12.42
C LEU A 31 7.93 -13.18 13.57
N LEU A 32 7.37 -14.37 13.80
CA LEU A 32 7.87 -15.28 14.84
C LEU A 32 9.30 -15.78 14.57
N SER A 33 9.74 -15.78 13.30
CA SER A 33 11.07 -16.22 12.89
C SER A 33 12.13 -15.10 12.91
N SER A 34 11.74 -13.84 13.18
CA SER A 34 12.64 -12.68 13.15
C SER A 34 12.10 -11.54 14.01
N SER A 35 12.93 -10.91 14.83
CA SER A 35 12.50 -9.80 15.72
C SER A 35 11.89 -8.59 14.98
N SER A 36 12.11 -8.46 13.68
CA SER A 36 11.36 -7.54 12.82
C SER A 36 11.08 -8.11 11.43
N LEU A 37 9.99 -7.66 10.81
CA LEU A 37 9.62 -7.92 9.43
C LEU A 37 9.60 -6.61 8.64
N LYS A 38 10.36 -6.57 7.54
CA LYS A 38 10.38 -5.44 6.61
C LYS A 38 9.50 -5.71 5.40
N MET A 39 8.66 -4.75 5.04
CA MET A 39 7.80 -4.80 3.84
C MET A 39 7.87 -3.47 3.09
N SER A 40 7.78 -3.52 1.77
CA SER A 40 7.72 -2.31 0.93
C SER A 40 6.58 -2.41 -0.07
N PHE A 41 5.92 -1.28 -0.34
CA PHE A 41 4.86 -1.19 -1.36
C PHE A 41 4.87 0.16 -2.08
N ALA A 42 4.26 0.18 -3.27
CA ALA A 42 3.99 1.38 -4.05
C ALA A 42 2.51 1.37 -4.49
N ILE A 43 1.97 2.53 -4.81
CA ILE A 43 0.58 2.68 -5.26
C ILE A 43 0.57 2.87 -6.76
N CYS A 44 -0.22 2.07 -7.48
CA CYS A 44 -0.45 2.23 -8.92
C CYS A 44 -1.90 2.60 -9.17
N TYR A 45 -2.14 3.79 -9.69
CA TYR A 45 -3.45 4.23 -10.14
C TYR A 45 -3.58 3.98 -11.64
N CYS A 46 -4.53 3.12 -12.04
CA CYS A 46 -4.81 2.79 -13.43
C CYS A 46 -6.13 3.44 -13.85
N VAL A 47 -6.10 4.36 -14.81
CA VAL A 47 -7.31 5.04 -15.31
C VAL A 47 -7.16 5.34 -16.80
N ASN A 48 -8.23 5.16 -17.58
CA ASN A 48 -8.27 5.46 -19.02
C ASN A 48 -7.08 4.87 -19.81
N GLY A 49 -6.64 3.66 -19.46
CA GLY A 49 -5.48 2.99 -20.10
C GLY A 49 -4.10 3.49 -19.65
N GLY A 50 -4.02 4.55 -18.86
CA GLY A 50 -2.80 5.06 -18.24
C GLY A 50 -2.47 4.40 -16.90
N LYS A 51 -1.19 4.45 -16.51
CA LYS A 51 -0.69 4.00 -15.20
C LYS A 51 0.14 5.10 -14.56
N PHE A 52 -0.26 5.48 -13.35
CA PHE A 52 0.41 6.50 -12.56
C PHE A 52 0.91 5.84 -11.28
N TRP A 53 2.20 6.02 -10.99
CA TRP A 53 2.84 5.38 -9.84
C TRP A 53 3.18 6.43 -8.78
N ASP A 54 2.67 6.22 -7.57
CA ASP A 54 3.25 6.81 -6.38
C ASP A 54 4.16 5.77 -5.74
N ASN A 55 5.45 5.93 -6.02
CA ASN A 55 6.52 5.10 -5.51
C ASN A 55 7.44 5.89 -4.57
N ASN A 56 6.93 6.97 -3.95
CA ASN A 56 7.69 7.82 -3.02
C ASN A 56 9.08 8.19 -3.58
N TYR A 57 9.13 8.81 -4.76
CA TYR A 57 10.37 9.18 -5.45
C TYR A 57 11.33 7.98 -5.68
N SER A 58 10.78 6.84 -6.12
CA SER A 58 11.50 5.58 -6.32
C SER A 58 12.03 4.89 -5.05
N GLN A 59 11.64 5.35 -3.86
CA GLN A 59 12.02 4.73 -2.57
C GLN A 59 10.97 3.75 -2.03
N ASN A 60 9.75 3.78 -2.60
CA ASN A 60 8.56 3.10 -2.09
C ASN A 60 8.19 3.51 -0.66
N TYR A 61 7.06 3.00 -0.18
CA TYR A 61 6.67 3.06 1.23
C TYR A 61 7.25 1.85 1.94
N ASN A 62 8.05 2.08 2.98
CA ASN A 62 8.73 1.03 3.74
C ASN A 62 8.12 0.91 5.14
N LEU A 63 7.77 -0.32 5.53
CA LEU A 63 7.22 -0.67 6.83
C LEU A 63 8.20 -1.61 7.54
N GLU A 64 8.51 -1.30 8.79
CA GLU A 64 9.18 -2.22 9.71
C GLU A 64 8.21 -2.59 10.83
N ILE A 65 7.84 -3.86 10.88
CA ILE A 65 6.95 -4.42 11.89
C ILE A 65 7.83 -5.09 12.92
N ILE A 66 7.75 -4.63 14.15
CA ILE A 66 8.55 -5.13 15.27
C ILE A 66 7.63 -5.92 16.18
N GLU A 67 8.01 -7.15 16.50
CA GLU A 67 7.33 -7.91 17.56
C GLU A 67 7.68 -7.28 18.90
N ARG A 68 6.66 -6.90 19.68
CA ARG A 68 6.81 -6.29 21.01
C ARG A 68 6.43 -7.28 22.08
#